data_AF-A0A2R6EMN3-F1
#
_entry.id   AF-A0A2R6EMN3-F1
#
_cell.length_a   1.000
_cell.length_b   1.000
_cell.length_c   1.000
_cell.angle_alpha   90.00
_cell.angle_beta   90.00
_cell.angle_gamma   90.00
#
_symmetry.space_group_name_H-M   'P 1'
#
loop_
_entity.id
_entity.type
_entity.pdbx_description
1 polymer ?
#
loop_
_entity_poly.entity_id
_entity_poly.type
_entity_poly.pdbx_seq_one_letter_code
_entity_poly.pdbx_strand_id
1 'polypeptide(L)'
;MLDSVLADLRARGCEVDRPTDAGEPPALAIGDDGIPLDGPVAVEPVVGDPTELVERAAHAARHDRATLYVVEADDAAGVREMLAEPRFVAAERDGLRTFYHVPDRIRLSDGSYAAVKAAQPTPRRGELARESADRVLTWREEPATESPTLVLEVNRRPTATLDSVDALTCPGPGAVFPYRYARREGSFRVFDADREVGRFGGVAAMRTSGYQPVPMPLVPEHHLRWGTPAMGVAVVDGGSVTYDAV
;
A
#
# COMPACT_ATOMS: atom_id res chain seq x y z
N MET A 1 19.58 11.11 -6.44
CA MET A 1 19.05 10.82 -5.10
C MET A 1 19.94 9.92 -4.26
N LEU A 2 19.92 8.59 -4.45
CA LEU A 2 20.56 7.62 -3.55
C LEU A 2 22.07 7.87 -3.35
N ASP A 3 22.83 8.07 -4.42
CA ASP A 3 24.28 8.33 -4.30
C ASP A 3 24.62 9.55 -3.46
N SER A 4 23.80 10.61 -3.51
CA SER A 4 23.98 11.82 -2.69
C SER A 4 23.81 11.52 -1.21
N VAL A 5 22.78 10.74 -0.84
CA VAL A 5 22.56 10.30 0.54
C VAL A 5 23.71 9.42 1.01
N LEU A 6 24.13 8.45 0.20
CA LEU A 6 25.22 7.55 0.59
C LEU A 6 26.58 8.25 0.70
N ALA A 7 26.80 9.33 -0.05
CA ALA A 7 27.99 10.18 0.10
C ALA A 7 27.92 11.00 1.40
N ASP A 8 26.76 11.57 1.72
CA ASP A 8 26.53 12.35 2.93
C ASP A 8 26.61 11.49 4.20
N LEU A 9 26.03 10.28 4.21
CA LEU A 9 26.15 9.30 5.29
C LEU A 9 27.62 8.94 5.57
N ARG A 10 28.41 8.67 4.53
CA ARG A 10 29.85 8.40 4.68
C ARG A 10 30.60 9.61 5.24
N ALA A 11 30.25 10.82 4.81
CA ALA A 11 30.86 12.04 5.32
C ALA A 11 30.54 12.30 6.81
N ARG A 12 29.40 11.80 7.28
CA ARG A 12 28.99 11.80 8.70
C ARG A 12 29.63 10.68 9.53
N GLY A 13 30.35 9.75 8.90
CA GLY A 13 31.06 8.67 9.58
C GLY A 13 30.35 7.31 9.55
N CYS A 14 29.21 7.19 8.86
CA CYS A 14 28.55 5.89 8.69
C CYS A 14 29.36 4.97 7.76
N GLU A 15 29.49 3.71 8.14
CA GLU A 15 29.86 2.64 7.23
C GLU A 15 28.68 2.34 6.31
N VAL A 16 28.92 2.29 5.00
CA VAL A 16 27.87 2.08 4.00
C VAL A 16 28.26 0.94 3.07
N ASP A 17 27.47 -0.14 3.11
CA ASP A 17 27.57 -1.29 2.21
C ASP A 17 26.49 -1.24 1.12
N ARG A 18 26.78 -1.83 -0.03
CA ARG A 18 25.85 -2.06 -1.14
C ARG A 18 25.77 -3.55 -1.42
N PRO A 19 24.88 -4.27 -0.72
CA PRO A 19 24.68 -5.69 -0.95
C PRO A 19 24.39 -5.98 -2.42
N THR A 20 24.89 -7.10 -2.92
CA THR A 20 24.65 -7.56 -4.30
C THR A 20 23.49 -8.55 -4.39
N ASP A 21 22.97 -9.01 -3.24
CA ASP A 21 21.79 -9.87 -3.18
C ASP A 21 20.53 -9.07 -3.52
N ALA A 22 19.71 -9.59 -4.43
CA ALA A 22 18.45 -8.99 -4.82
C ALA A 22 17.42 -8.96 -3.68
N GLY A 23 17.63 -9.74 -2.62
CA GLY A 23 16.81 -9.74 -1.41
C GLY A 23 17.18 -8.68 -0.38
N GLU A 24 18.28 -7.94 -0.56
CA GLU A 24 18.75 -6.91 0.38
C GLU A 24 18.36 -5.49 -0.10
N PRO A 25 18.32 -4.48 0.79
CA PRO A 25 18.06 -3.12 0.38
C PRO A 25 19.21 -2.59 -0.49
N PRO A 26 18.99 -1.54 -1.30
CA PRO A 26 20.01 -0.97 -2.18
C PRO A 26 21.29 -0.52 -1.47
N ALA A 27 21.17 -0.15 -0.19
CA ALA A 27 22.30 0.07 0.69
C ALA A 27 21.95 -0.17 2.16
N LEU A 28 22.97 -0.52 2.93
CA LEU A 28 22.94 -0.62 4.38
C LEU A 28 23.89 0.40 4.98
N ALA A 29 23.43 1.15 5.97
CA ALA A 29 24.25 2.09 6.73
C ALA A 29 24.34 1.65 8.19
N ILE A 30 25.53 1.75 8.77
CA ILE A 30 25.80 1.47 10.19
C ILE A 30 26.63 2.62 10.76
N GLY A 31 26.23 3.14 11.91
CA GLY A 31 26.96 4.16 12.64
C GLY A 31 26.03 5.05 13.45
N ASP A 32 26.55 5.61 14.54
CA ASP A 32 25.75 6.35 15.52
C ASP A 32 25.74 7.87 15.26
N ASP A 33 26.58 8.33 14.33
CA ASP A 33 26.78 9.75 14.06
C ASP A 33 25.97 10.22 12.85
N GLY A 34 24.93 11.02 13.11
CA GLY A 34 24.38 11.95 12.14
C GLY A 34 23.08 11.57 11.42
N ILE A 35 22.46 10.43 11.76
CA ILE A 35 21.08 10.09 11.39
C ILE A 35 20.22 9.83 12.63
N PRO A 36 18.94 10.22 12.64
CA PRO A 36 18.08 10.07 13.81
C PRO A 36 17.49 8.65 13.92
N LEU A 37 18.31 7.63 13.67
CA LEU A 37 17.92 6.22 13.68
C LEU A 37 19.01 5.38 14.34
N ASP A 38 18.62 4.50 15.25
CA ASP A 38 19.54 3.62 15.97
C ASP A 38 19.75 2.29 15.21
N GLY A 39 20.97 1.75 15.28
CA GLY A 39 21.29 0.43 14.73
C GLY A 39 21.46 0.39 13.20
N PRO A 40 21.47 -0.81 12.59
CA PRO A 40 21.60 -0.94 11.14
C PRO A 40 20.40 -0.32 10.40
N VAL A 41 20.67 0.46 9.37
CA VAL A 41 19.66 1.21 8.61
C VAL A 41 19.60 0.73 7.16
N ALA A 42 18.42 0.29 6.73
CA ALA A 42 18.13 0.05 5.32
C ALA A 42 17.85 1.39 4.62
N VAL A 43 18.65 1.73 3.60
CA VAL A 43 18.52 2.99 2.84
C VAL A 43 17.78 2.72 1.53
N GLU A 44 16.56 3.25 1.43
CA GLU A 44 15.56 2.82 0.44
C GLU A 44 15.06 4.02 -0.38
N PRO A 45 15.50 4.19 -1.65
CA PRO A 45 14.94 5.21 -2.54
C PRO A 45 13.52 4.85 -2.94
N VAL A 46 12.59 5.80 -2.80
CA VAL A 46 11.15 5.58 -3.01
C VAL A 46 10.51 6.80 -3.71
N VAL A 47 9.35 6.59 -4.32
CA VAL A 47 8.58 7.64 -5.04
C VAL A 47 7.24 7.96 -4.39
N GLY A 48 7.04 7.56 -3.13
CA GLY A 48 5.84 7.87 -2.35
C GLY A 48 4.61 7.00 -2.64
N ASP A 49 4.81 5.71 -2.96
CA ASP A 49 3.73 4.72 -2.98
C ASP A 49 3.60 4.05 -1.59
N PRO A 50 2.43 4.07 -0.92
CA PRO A 50 2.31 3.56 0.44
C PRO A 50 2.56 2.05 0.54
N THR A 51 2.33 1.29 -0.55
CA THR A 51 2.64 -0.14 -0.58
C THR A 51 4.15 -0.35 -0.60
N GLU A 52 4.87 0.40 -1.45
CA GLU A 52 6.33 0.37 -1.47
C GLU A 52 6.91 0.72 -0.10
N LEU A 53 6.44 1.81 0.52
CA LEU A 53 6.93 2.23 1.83
C LEU A 53 6.74 1.15 2.89
N VAL A 54 5.53 0.59 3.04
CA VAL A 54 5.25 -0.42 4.08
C VAL A 54 6.00 -1.73 3.83
N GLU A 55 6.21 -2.12 2.57
CA GLU A 55 6.99 -3.30 2.22
C GLU A 55 8.46 -3.16 2.60
N ARG A 56 9.06 -1.98 2.39
CA ARG A 56 10.44 -1.71 2.84
C ARG A 56 10.56 -1.73 4.36
N ALA A 57 9.62 -1.12 5.08
CA ALA A 57 9.60 -1.18 6.54
C ALA A 57 9.43 -2.61 7.05
N ALA A 58 8.49 -3.39 6.49
CA ALA A 58 8.30 -4.78 6.88
C ALA A 58 9.54 -5.64 6.62
N HIS A 59 10.23 -5.39 5.50
CA HIS A 59 11.49 -6.05 5.19
C HIS A 59 12.59 -5.67 6.19
N ALA A 60 12.75 -4.40 6.53
CA ALA A 60 13.72 -3.94 7.52
C ALA A 60 13.44 -4.52 8.91
N ALA A 61 12.18 -4.48 9.37
CA ALA A 61 11.75 -5.04 10.65
C ALA A 61 12.05 -6.55 10.75
N ARG A 62 11.82 -7.30 9.67
CA ARG A 62 12.15 -8.73 9.62
C ARG A 62 13.64 -9.03 9.83
N HIS A 63 14.51 -8.06 9.56
CA HIS A 63 15.97 -8.18 9.69
C HIS A 63 16.53 -7.34 10.85
N ASP A 64 15.67 -6.88 11.77
CA ASP A 64 16.04 -6.05 12.93
C ASP A 64 16.75 -4.74 12.54
N ARG A 65 16.26 -4.07 11.48
CA ARG A 65 16.82 -2.83 10.94
C ARG A 65 15.84 -1.67 11.02
N ALA A 66 16.36 -0.45 11.13
CA ALA A 66 15.59 0.76 10.85
C ALA A 66 15.45 0.98 9.33
N THR A 67 14.50 1.83 8.91
CA THR A 67 14.31 2.20 7.49
C THR A 67 14.52 3.70 7.29
N LEU A 68 15.40 4.05 6.35
CA LEU A 68 15.58 5.42 5.90
C LEU A 68 15.09 5.55 4.45
N TYR A 69 13.95 6.21 4.28
CA TYR A 69 13.37 6.48 2.97
C TYR A 69 14.07 7.65 2.30
N VAL A 70 14.63 7.43 1.12
CA VAL A 70 15.30 8.46 0.32
C VAL A 70 14.30 8.99 -0.71
N VAL A 71 14.00 10.28 -0.64
CA VAL A 71 12.97 10.94 -1.46
C VAL A 71 13.49 12.25 -2.06
N GLU A 72 12.98 12.63 -3.23
CA GLU A 72 13.18 14.00 -3.74
C GLU A 72 12.31 14.98 -2.95
N ALA A 73 12.70 16.25 -2.94
CA ALA A 73 11.98 17.31 -2.22
C ALA A 73 10.48 17.40 -2.57
N ASP A 74 10.13 17.17 -3.83
CA ASP A 74 8.76 17.25 -4.34
C ASP A 74 7.84 16.16 -3.73
N ASP A 75 8.39 14.98 -3.42
CA ASP A 75 7.63 13.83 -2.88
C ASP A 75 7.64 13.79 -1.34
N ALA A 76 8.54 14.55 -0.71
CA ALA A 76 8.81 14.45 0.72
C ALA A 76 7.58 14.76 1.61
N ALA A 77 6.71 15.69 1.20
CA ALA A 77 5.51 16.01 1.97
C ALA A 77 4.52 14.83 2.02
N GLY A 78 4.28 14.19 0.88
CA GLY A 78 3.38 13.03 0.78
C GLY A 78 3.92 11.81 1.53
N VAL A 79 5.23 11.57 1.45
CA VAL A 79 5.85 10.47 2.22
C VAL A 79 5.77 10.73 3.73
N ARG A 80 6.03 11.95 4.19
CA ARG A 80 5.87 12.29 5.62
C ARG A 80 4.43 12.11 6.10
N GLU A 81 3.44 12.48 5.28
CA GLU A 81 2.01 12.26 5.60
C GLU A 81 1.69 10.76 5.77
N MET A 82 2.20 9.90 4.89
CA MET A 82 1.99 8.44 4.98
C MET A 82 2.68 7.79 6.18
N LEU A 83 3.78 8.38 6.64
CA LEU A 83 4.57 7.88 7.77
C LEU A 83 4.12 8.45 9.12
N ALA A 84 3.27 9.47 9.14
CA ALA A 84 2.71 10.04 10.37
C ALA A 84 1.72 9.06 11.02
N GLU A 85 1.56 9.15 12.35
CA GLU A 85 0.60 8.30 13.07
C GLU A 85 -0.86 8.71 12.77
N PRO A 86 -1.77 7.76 12.51
CA PRO A 86 -1.52 6.32 12.36
C PRO A 86 -0.84 5.98 11.02
N ARG A 87 0.29 5.27 11.07
CA ARG A 87 1.14 5.05 9.89
C ARG A 87 0.48 4.20 8.82
N PHE A 88 0.74 4.53 7.57
CA PHE A 88 0.24 3.83 6.39
C PHE A 88 -1.29 3.76 6.32
N VAL A 89 -1.97 4.74 6.94
CA VAL A 89 -3.43 4.92 6.87
C VAL A 89 -3.72 6.21 6.10
N ALA A 90 -4.71 6.18 5.20
CA ALA A 90 -5.02 7.31 4.33
C ALA A 90 -5.70 8.47 5.06
N ALA A 91 -6.48 8.15 6.09
CA ALA A 91 -7.06 9.12 7.02
C ALA A 91 -7.53 8.41 8.29
N GLU A 92 -7.52 9.12 9.40
CA GLU A 92 -8.16 8.69 10.64
C GLU A 92 -9.14 9.75 11.11
N ARG A 93 -10.31 9.32 11.57
CA ARG A 93 -11.27 10.21 12.23
C ARG A 93 -11.95 9.45 13.37
N ASP A 94 -11.93 10.04 14.56
CA ASP A 94 -12.60 9.50 15.74
C ASP A 94 -12.17 8.05 16.06
N GLY A 95 -10.89 7.69 15.81
CA GLY A 95 -10.37 6.33 16.00
C GLY A 95 -10.67 5.35 14.87
N LEU A 96 -11.29 5.80 13.77
CA LEU A 96 -11.68 4.96 12.63
C LEU A 96 -10.83 5.28 11.41
N ARG A 97 -10.26 4.23 10.80
CA ARG A 97 -9.30 4.33 9.72
C ARG A 97 -9.95 4.28 8.34
N THR A 98 -9.41 5.04 7.41
CA THR A 98 -9.59 4.88 5.96
C THR A 98 -8.28 4.39 5.37
N PHE A 99 -8.32 3.33 4.57
CA PHE A 99 -7.10 2.64 4.14
C PHE A 99 -6.66 3.02 2.73
N TYR A 100 -5.35 3.06 2.50
CA TYR A 100 -4.80 3.01 1.13
C TYR A 100 -5.12 1.66 0.48
N HIS A 101 -4.98 1.57 -0.84
CA HIS A 101 -5.13 0.32 -1.57
C HIS A 101 -3.76 -0.28 -1.88
N VAL A 102 -3.67 -1.61 -1.83
CA VAL A 102 -2.52 -2.35 -2.39
C VAL A 102 -2.84 -2.92 -3.79
N PRO A 103 -1.83 -3.30 -4.58
CA PRO A 103 -2.02 -3.91 -5.90
C PRO A 103 -2.80 -5.23 -5.87
N ASP A 104 -2.79 -5.93 -4.73
CA ASP A 104 -3.51 -7.19 -4.54
C ASP A 104 -5.03 -7.04 -4.64
N ARG A 105 -5.69 -8.17 -4.90
CA ARG A 105 -7.14 -8.27 -5.03
C ARG A 105 -7.67 -9.24 -3.99
N ILE A 106 -8.87 -8.96 -3.49
CA ILE A 106 -9.53 -9.85 -2.54
C ILE A 106 -9.77 -11.20 -3.22
N ARG A 107 -9.02 -12.22 -2.80
CA ARG A 107 -9.23 -13.60 -3.24
C ARG A 107 -10.33 -14.23 -2.38
N LEU A 108 -11.31 -14.85 -3.04
CA LEU A 108 -12.42 -15.53 -2.40
C LEU A 108 -12.08 -17.01 -2.17
N SER A 109 -12.84 -17.67 -1.28
CA SER A 109 -12.55 -19.07 -0.92
C SER A 109 -12.76 -20.09 -2.04
N ASP A 110 -13.52 -19.75 -3.10
CA ASP A 110 -13.60 -20.56 -4.33
C ASP A 110 -12.42 -20.31 -5.31
N GLY A 111 -11.45 -19.50 -4.92
CA GLY A 111 -10.28 -19.14 -5.71
C GLY A 111 -10.55 -18.09 -6.79
N SER A 112 -11.75 -17.54 -6.88
CA SER A 112 -12.05 -16.35 -7.67
C SER A 112 -11.63 -15.06 -6.93
N TYR A 113 -11.89 -13.90 -7.52
CA TYR A 113 -11.56 -12.59 -6.96
C TYR A 113 -12.80 -11.71 -6.88
N ALA A 114 -12.90 -10.87 -5.84
CA ALA A 114 -14.03 -9.97 -5.68
C ALA A 114 -14.07 -8.87 -6.75
N ALA A 115 -15.28 -8.52 -7.18
CA ALA A 115 -15.56 -7.39 -8.03
C ALA A 115 -16.82 -6.64 -7.57
N VAL A 116 -16.90 -5.38 -7.96
CA VAL A 116 -18.09 -4.54 -7.78
C VAL A 116 -18.47 -3.85 -9.10
N LYS A 117 -19.70 -3.38 -9.17
CA LYS A 117 -20.15 -2.56 -10.30
C LYS A 117 -19.92 -1.09 -9.99
N ALA A 118 -19.02 -0.47 -10.72
CA ALA A 118 -18.76 0.96 -10.62
C ALA A 118 -18.32 1.51 -11.99
N ALA A 119 -18.94 2.62 -12.40
CA ALA A 119 -18.46 3.36 -13.56
C ALA A 119 -17.05 3.90 -13.25
N GLN A 120 -16.12 3.74 -14.18
CA GLN A 120 -14.83 4.43 -14.06
C GLN A 120 -15.05 5.94 -14.15
N PRO A 121 -14.45 6.72 -13.25
CA PRO A 121 -14.44 8.15 -13.43
C PRO A 121 -13.56 8.50 -14.63
N THR A 122 -13.83 9.64 -15.25
CA THR A 122 -12.94 10.19 -16.27
C THR A 122 -11.55 10.42 -15.65
N PRO A 123 -10.47 9.85 -16.22
CA PRO A 123 -9.12 10.09 -15.73
C PRO A 123 -8.77 11.57 -15.79
N ARG A 124 -8.12 12.10 -14.75
CA ARG A 124 -7.50 13.42 -14.79
C ARG A 124 -6.20 13.37 -15.61
N ARG A 125 -5.76 14.52 -16.10
CA ARG A 125 -4.51 14.62 -16.87
C ARG A 125 -3.34 14.13 -16.00
N GLY A 126 -2.63 13.10 -16.47
CA GLY A 126 -1.48 12.52 -15.78
C GLY A 126 -1.85 11.44 -14.74
N GLU A 127 -3.14 11.18 -14.51
CA GLU A 127 -3.62 10.17 -13.56
C GLU A 127 -3.51 8.77 -14.16
N LEU A 128 -2.98 7.82 -13.39
CA LEU A 128 -2.92 6.42 -13.79
C LEU A 128 -4.32 5.79 -13.67
N ALA A 129 -4.61 4.80 -14.52
CA ALA A 129 -5.90 4.10 -14.50
C ALA A 129 -6.20 3.37 -13.16
N ARG A 130 -5.17 3.09 -12.35
CA ARG A 130 -5.33 2.57 -10.98
C ARG A 130 -5.89 3.64 -10.04
N GLU A 131 -5.29 4.84 -10.04
CA GLU A 131 -5.69 5.97 -9.22
C GLU A 131 -7.14 6.39 -9.51
N SER A 132 -7.54 6.34 -10.79
CA SER A 132 -8.94 6.59 -11.17
C SER A 132 -9.92 5.54 -10.62
N ALA A 133 -9.53 4.27 -10.60
CA ALA A 133 -10.35 3.22 -10.01
C ALA A 133 -10.40 3.33 -8.48
N ASP A 134 -9.29 3.73 -7.86
CA ASP A 134 -9.20 3.93 -6.41
C ASP A 134 -10.03 5.13 -5.94
N ARG A 135 -10.30 6.11 -6.80
CA ARG A 135 -11.22 7.22 -6.47
C ARG A 135 -12.69 6.82 -6.30
N VAL A 136 -13.10 5.66 -6.82
CA VAL A 136 -14.50 5.18 -6.71
C VAL A 136 -14.68 4.10 -5.66
N LEU A 137 -13.59 3.56 -5.12
CA LEU A 137 -13.56 2.51 -4.11
C LEU A 137 -12.91 3.06 -2.85
N THR A 138 -13.49 2.82 -1.69
CA THR A 138 -12.86 3.27 -0.45
C THR A 138 -13.11 2.25 0.63
N TRP A 139 -12.04 1.80 1.28
CA TRP A 139 -12.11 0.97 2.48
C TRP A 139 -12.03 1.85 3.71
N ARG A 140 -13.02 1.74 4.60
CA ARG A 140 -13.03 2.45 5.87
C ARG A 140 -13.62 1.62 7.00
N GLU A 141 -13.19 1.91 8.21
CA GLU A 141 -13.80 1.38 9.41
C GLU A 141 -15.10 2.12 9.74
N GLU A 142 -16.06 1.38 10.29
CA GLU A 142 -17.28 1.92 10.90
C GLU A 142 -17.41 1.45 12.35
N PRO A 143 -17.99 2.27 13.25
CA PRO A 143 -18.21 1.87 14.63
C PRO A 143 -19.03 0.59 14.72
N ALA A 144 -18.62 -0.33 15.60
CA ALA A 144 -19.36 -1.52 15.98
C ALA A 144 -19.08 -1.88 17.44
N THR A 145 -19.80 -2.87 17.97
CA THR A 145 -19.86 -3.15 19.41
C THR A 145 -18.60 -3.80 19.98
N GLU A 146 -17.90 -4.61 19.18
CA GLU A 146 -16.71 -5.37 19.63
C GLU A 146 -15.43 -4.79 19.03
N SER A 147 -15.38 -4.75 17.69
CA SER A 147 -14.33 -4.14 16.89
C SER A 147 -14.96 -3.35 15.75
N PRO A 148 -14.27 -2.34 15.18
CA PRO A 148 -14.78 -1.65 14.01
C PRO A 148 -15.01 -2.61 12.85
N THR A 149 -16.16 -2.47 12.18
CA THR A 149 -16.44 -3.22 10.95
C THR A 149 -15.70 -2.59 9.79
N LEU A 150 -15.27 -3.40 8.83
CA LEU A 150 -14.58 -2.92 7.63
C LEU A 150 -15.57 -2.81 6.47
N VAL A 151 -15.76 -1.60 5.96
CA VAL A 151 -16.74 -1.29 4.91
C VAL A 151 -16.02 -0.88 3.62
N LEU A 152 -16.37 -1.55 2.51
CA LEU A 152 -16.07 -1.08 1.17
C LEU A 152 -17.21 -0.18 0.69
N GLU A 153 -16.87 1.06 0.39
CA GLU A 153 -17.74 1.98 -0.30
C GLU A 153 -17.46 2.02 -1.80
N VAL A 154 -18.53 2.05 -2.59
CA VAL A 154 -18.49 2.34 -4.01
C VAL A 154 -19.22 3.64 -4.26
N ASN A 155 -18.52 4.67 -4.75
CA ASN A 155 -19.08 6.02 -4.90
C ASN A 155 -19.74 6.54 -3.60
N ARG A 156 -19.08 6.36 -2.45
CA ARG A 156 -19.56 6.75 -1.11
C ARG A 156 -20.83 6.03 -0.66
N ARG A 157 -21.09 4.84 -1.21
CA ARG A 157 -22.20 3.97 -0.77
C ARG A 157 -21.63 2.65 -0.27
N PRO A 158 -21.93 2.24 0.97
CA PRO A 158 -21.57 0.93 1.48
C PRO A 158 -22.06 -0.17 0.52
N THR A 159 -21.14 -1.02 0.07
CA THR A 159 -21.40 -2.07 -0.91
C THR A 159 -21.04 -3.46 -0.38
N ALA A 160 -20.04 -3.52 0.50
CA ALA A 160 -19.60 -4.74 1.16
C ALA A 160 -19.18 -4.39 2.59
N THR A 161 -19.54 -5.23 3.56
CA THR A 161 -19.17 -5.08 4.96
C THR A 161 -18.57 -6.40 5.44
N LEU A 162 -17.43 -6.28 6.12
CA LEU A 162 -16.71 -7.36 6.79
C LEU A 162 -16.70 -7.07 8.30
N ASP A 163 -16.70 -8.13 9.10
CA ASP A 163 -16.76 -8.01 10.56
C ASP A 163 -15.53 -7.29 11.13
N SER A 164 -14.36 -7.46 10.51
CA SER A 164 -13.13 -6.76 10.83
C SER A 164 -12.14 -6.83 9.65
N VAL A 165 -10.97 -6.21 9.80
CA VAL A 165 -9.85 -6.38 8.87
C VAL A 165 -9.37 -7.84 8.78
N ASP A 166 -9.50 -8.66 9.84
CA ASP A 166 -9.06 -10.06 9.83
C ASP A 166 -9.84 -10.92 8.81
N ALA A 167 -11.10 -10.55 8.57
CA ALA A 167 -11.98 -11.21 7.60
C ALA A 167 -11.52 -11.04 6.14
N LEU A 168 -10.49 -10.22 5.87
CA LEU A 168 -9.83 -10.13 4.57
C LEU A 168 -9.06 -11.40 4.18
N THR A 169 -8.75 -12.28 5.14
CA THR A 169 -7.91 -13.48 4.95
C THR A 169 -8.65 -14.63 4.23
N CYS A 170 -9.27 -14.34 3.08
CA CYS A 170 -10.11 -15.24 2.25
C CYS A 170 -11.61 -15.23 2.64
N PRO A 171 -12.34 -14.12 2.39
CA PRO A 171 -13.78 -14.09 2.60
C PRO A 171 -14.50 -15.10 1.69
N GLY A 172 -15.59 -15.71 2.22
CA GLY A 172 -16.38 -16.70 1.48
C GLY A 172 -17.06 -16.10 0.23
N PRO A 173 -17.19 -16.86 -0.87
CA PRO A 173 -17.86 -16.42 -2.09
C PRO A 173 -19.36 -16.27 -1.83
N GLY A 174 -19.89 -15.05 -1.98
CA GLY A 174 -21.33 -14.78 -1.97
C GLY A 174 -21.92 -14.20 -0.69
N ALA A 175 -21.15 -14.07 0.40
CA ALA A 175 -21.66 -13.44 1.62
C ALA A 175 -21.51 -11.89 1.61
N VAL A 176 -20.51 -11.36 0.88
CA VAL A 176 -20.09 -9.97 1.05
C VAL A 176 -20.02 -9.17 -0.26
N PHE A 177 -19.48 -9.75 -1.33
CA PHE A 177 -19.29 -9.04 -2.60
C PHE A 177 -20.32 -9.44 -3.67
N PRO A 178 -20.93 -8.48 -4.39
CA PRO A 178 -21.99 -8.76 -5.34
C PRO A 178 -21.50 -9.44 -6.63
N TYR A 179 -20.24 -9.22 -7.03
CA TYR A 179 -19.65 -9.85 -8.20
C TYR A 179 -18.33 -10.53 -7.86
N ARG A 180 -17.99 -11.53 -8.65
CA ARG A 180 -16.67 -12.17 -8.62
C ARG A 180 -16.13 -12.36 -10.02
N TYR A 181 -14.81 -12.51 -10.16
CA TYR A 181 -14.21 -12.78 -11.44
C TYR A 181 -13.09 -13.80 -11.33
N ALA A 182 -12.87 -14.54 -12.42
CA ALA A 182 -11.78 -15.49 -12.53
C ALA A 182 -11.18 -15.46 -13.94
N ARG A 183 -9.87 -15.74 -14.04
CA ARG A 183 -9.24 -15.99 -15.34
C ARG A 183 -9.50 -17.44 -15.74
N ARG A 184 -10.12 -17.64 -16.90
CA ARG A 184 -10.45 -18.93 -17.49
C ARG A 184 -10.15 -18.86 -18.98
N GLU A 185 -9.41 -19.83 -19.52
CA GLU A 185 -9.12 -19.93 -20.96
C GLU A 185 -8.61 -18.60 -21.55
N GLY A 186 -7.60 -18.00 -20.89
CA GLY A 186 -6.98 -16.76 -21.33
C GLY A 186 -7.80 -15.47 -21.16
N SER A 187 -9.05 -15.55 -20.67
CA SER A 187 -9.94 -14.39 -20.53
C SER A 187 -10.52 -14.26 -19.12
N PHE A 188 -10.91 -13.05 -18.74
CA PHE A 188 -11.53 -12.76 -17.47
C PHE A 188 -13.04 -12.97 -17.58
N ARG A 189 -13.60 -13.80 -16.70
CA ARG A 189 -15.03 -14.10 -16.59
C ARG A 189 -15.56 -13.44 -15.34
N VAL A 190 -16.64 -12.67 -15.44
CA VAL A 190 -17.32 -12.04 -14.30
C VAL A 190 -18.62 -12.78 -14.03
N PHE A 191 -18.89 -13.02 -12.77
CA PHE A 191 -20.05 -13.75 -12.29
C PHE A 191 -20.83 -12.91 -11.27
N ASP A 192 -22.15 -13.02 -11.35
CA ASP A 192 -23.15 -12.55 -10.40
C ASP A 192 -23.76 -13.79 -9.77
N ALA A 193 -23.41 -14.07 -8.50
CA ALA A 193 -23.48 -15.41 -7.94
C ALA A 193 -22.88 -16.43 -8.93
N ASP A 194 -23.61 -17.48 -9.31
CA ASP A 194 -23.13 -18.52 -10.22
C ASP A 194 -23.35 -18.21 -11.71
N ARG A 195 -24.00 -17.08 -12.03
CA ARG A 195 -24.29 -16.70 -13.41
C ARG A 195 -23.15 -15.88 -14.00
N GLU A 196 -22.59 -16.32 -15.12
CA GLU A 196 -21.66 -15.49 -15.91
C GLU A 196 -22.40 -14.28 -16.49
N VAL A 197 -21.88 -13.07 -16.22
CA VAL A 197 -22.44 -11.79 -16.68
C VAL A 197 -21.48 -10.99 -17.57
N GLY A 198 -20.28 -11.50 -17.81
CA GLY A 198 -19.33 -10.86 -18.71
C GLY A 198 -18.06 -11.65 -18.98
N ARG A 199 -17.51 -11.45 -20.18
CA ARG A 199 -16.25 -12.00 -20.67
C ARG A 199 -15.38 -10.89 -21.25
N PHE A 200 -14.14 -10.80 -20.76
CA PHE A 200 -13.25 -9.68 -21.08
C PHE A 200 -11.83 -10.16 -21.38
N GLY A 201 -11.17 -9.50 -22.33
CA GLY A 201 -9.78 -9.81 -22.70
C GLY A 201 -8.73 -9.37 -21.67
N GLY A 202 -9.12 -8.51 -20.72
CA GLY A 202 -8.24 -7.98 -19.70
C GLY A 202 -8.97 -7.11 -18.67
N VAL A 203 -8.28 -6.74 -17.61
CA VAL A 203 -8.81 -5.89 -16.53
C VAL A 203 -9.27 -4.53 -17.06
N ALA A 204 -8.55 -3.93 -18.01
CA ALA A 204 -8.97 -2.66 -18.61
C ALA A 204 -10.37 -2.78 -19.26
N ALA A 205 -10.62 -3.85 -20.03
CA ALA A 205 -11.91 -4.10 -20.67
C ALA A 205 -13.04 -4.38 -19.65
N MET A 206 -12.73 -5.07 -18.54
CA MET A 206 -13.66 -5.24 -17.42
C MET A 206 -14.07 -3.89 -16.84
N ARG A 207 -13.09 -3.03 -16.56
CA ARG A 207 -13.27 -1.71 -15.96
C ARG A 207 -14.08 -0.78 -16.87
N THR A 208 -13.80 -0.77 -18.17
CA THR A 208 -14.61 -0.04 -19.18
C THR A 208 -16.06 -0.50 -19.20
N SER A 209 -16.31 -1.78 -18.91
CA SER A 209 -17.65 -2.37 -18.86
C SER A 209 -18.34 -2.19 -17.50
N GLY A 210 -17.72 -1.46 -16.57
CA GLY A 210 -18.26 -1.13 -15.25
C GLY A 210 -18.00 -2.17 -14.18
N TYR A 211 -17.19 -3.20 -14.43
CA TYR A 211 -16.77 -4.18 -13.41
C TYR A 211 -15.38 -3.82 -12.89
N GLN A 212 -15.30 -3.39 -11.63
CA GLN A 212 -14.05 -3.07 -10.97
C GLN A 212 -13.61 -4.25 -10.09
N PRO A 213 -12.40 -4.81 -10.31
CA PRO A 213 -11.76 -5.64 -9.30
C PRO A 213 -11.63 -4.88 -7.98
N VAL A 214 -11.98 -5.51 -6.87
CA VAL A 214 -11.86 -4.90 -5.54
C VAL A 214 -10.40 -5.00 -5.09
N PRO A 215 -9.71 -3.86 -4.84
CA PRO A 215 -8.37 -3.86 -4.27
C PRO A 215 -8.42 -4.30 -2.81
N MET A 216 -7.36 -4.94 -2.34
CA MET A 216 -7.15 -5.17 -0.91
C MET A 216 -6.79 -3.83 -0.24
N PRO A 217 -7.35 -3.50 0.94
CA PRO A 217 -6.85 -2.37 1.71
C PRO A 217 -5.46 -2.66 2.28
N LEU A 218 -4.61 -1.65 2.34
CA LEU A 218 -3.35 -1.69 3.07
C LEU A 218 -3.68 -1.62 4.56
N VAL A 219 -3.66 -2.77 5.23
CA VAL A 219 -3.89 -2.88 6.67
C VAL A 219 -2.52 -2.99 7.35
N PRO A 220 -2.00 -1.94 8.01
CA PRO A 220 -0.60 -1.87 8.45
C PRO A 220 -0.18 -3.10 9.30
N GLU A 221 -1.04 -3.55 10.20
CA GLU A 221 -0.82 -4.70 11.08
C GLU A 221 -0.63 -6.03 10.33
N HIS A 222 -1.16 -6.18 9.12
CA HIS A 222 -0.92 -7.36 8.28
C HIS A 222 0.47 -7.36 7.62
N HIS A 223 1.00 -6.16 7.33
CA HIS A 223 2.30 -5.99 6.68
C HIS A 223 3.45 -5.97 7.70
N LEU A 224 3.27 -5.26 8.82
CA LEU A 224 4.26 -5.05 9.88
C LEU A 224 4.22 -6.14 10.98
N ARG A 225 3.98 -7.39 10.59
CA ARG A 225 3.83 -8.51 11.55
C ARG A 225 5.08 -8.85 12.38
N TRP A 226 6.25 -8.33 11.98
CA TRP A 226 7.51 -8.47 12.71
C TRP A 226 7.81 -7.28 13.62
N GLY A 227 6.86 -6.34 13.75
CA GLY A 227 7.04 -5.09 14.47
C GLY A 227 7.15 -3.89 13.52
N THR A 228 7.08 -2.70 14.10
CA THR A 228 7.28 -1.45 13.38
C THR A 228 8.72 -0.98 13.62
N PRO A 229 9.55 -0.87 12.57
CA PRO A 229 10.92 -0.42 12.74
C PRO A 229 10.95 1.09 13.02
N ALA A 230 12.07 1.59 13.52
CA ALA A 230 12.33 3.03 13.47
C ALA A 230 12.39 3.49 12.00
N MET A 231 11.77 4.63 11.70
CA MET A 231 11.65 5.15 10.34
C MET A 231 12.14 6.60 10.25
N GLY A 232 12.82 6.91 9.16
CA GLY A 232 13.29 8.25 8.86
C GLY A 232 13.14 8.57 7.38
N VAL A 233 13.21 9.85 7.05
CA VAL A 233 13.19 10.35 5.68
C VAL A 233 14.46 11.15 5.43
N ALA A 234 15.19 10.81 4.38
CA ALA A 234 16.26 11.60 3.80
C ALA A 234 15.73 12.30 2.55
N VAL A 235 15.62 13.62 2.61
CA VAL A 235 15.16 14.44 1.49
C VAL A 235 16.36 14.97 0.72
N VAL A 236 16.35 14.76 -0.60
CA VAL A 236 17.35 15.32 -1.51
C VAL A 236 16.77 16.54 -2.22
N ASP A 237 17.45 17.67 -2.09
CA ASP A 237 17.13 18.91 -2.80
C ASP A 237 18.40 19.53 -3.38
N GLY A 238 18.50 19.57 -4.72
CA GLY A 238 19.61 20.24 -5.40
C GLY A 238 21.02 19.76 -5.00
N GLY A 239 21.15 18.53 -4.48
CA GLY A 239 22.40 17.96 -3.99
C GLY A 239 22.66 18.13 -2.48
N SER A 240 21.78 18.85 -1.76
CA SER A 240 21.75 18.85 -0.30
C SER A 240 20.89 17.70 0.24
N VAL A 241 21.21 17.19 1.44
CA VAL A 241 20.48 16.11 2.09
C VAL A 241 20.04 16.55 3.49
N THR A 242 18.76 16.43 3.78
CA THR A 242 18.18 16.67 5.12
C THR A 242 17.51 15.42 5.65
N TYR A 243 17.64 15.15 6.95
CA TYR A 243 17.10 13.95 7.59
C TYR A 243 16.08 14.31 8.65
N ASP A 244 14.96 13.59 8.65
CA ASP A 244 13.91 13.66 9.66
C ASP A 244 13.65 12.27 10.22
N ALA A 245 13.51 12.12 11.54
CA ALA A 245 12.84 10.95 12.11
C ALA A 245 11.33 11.15 12.02
N VAL A 246 10.60 10.05 11.85
CA VAL A 246 9.13 10.06 11.74
C VAL A 246 8.53 9.13 12.77
#